data_AF-A0A970EB46-F1
#
_entry.id   AF-A0A970EB46-F1
#
_cell.length_a   1.000
_cell.length_b   1.000
_cell.length_c   1.000
_cell.angle_alpha   90.00
_cell.angle_beta   90.00
_cell.angle_gamma   90.00
#
_symmetry.space_group_name_H-M   'P 1'
#
loop_
_entity.id
_entity.type
_entity.pdbx_description
1 polymer ?
#
loop_
_entity_poly.entity_id
_entity_poly.type
_entity_poly.pdbx_seq_one_letter_code
_entity_poly.pdbx_strand_id
1 'polypeptide(L)' 'MINLEIKNKKDCTGCHACSTICLQNCISMDIDNEGFWYPKVNYDKCINCGSC' A
#
# COMPACT_ATOMS: atom_id res chain seq x y z
N MET A 1 5.37 -6.76 -4.71
CA MET A 1 5.65 -5.40 -4.19
C MET A 1 4.58 -4.47 -4.70
N ILE A 2 3.74 -3.94 -3.83
CA ILE A 2 2.59 -3.11 -4.22
C ILE A 2 2.91 -1.95 -5.18
N ASN A 3 4.06 -1.27 -5.03
CA ASN A 3 4.41 -0.14 -5.89
C ASN A 3 4.82 -0.52 -7.32
N LEU A 4 5.14 -1.79 -7.58
CA LEU A 4 5.41 -2.29 -8.93
C LEU A 4 4.12 -2.69 -9.66
N GLU A 5 3.08 -3.08 -8.93
CA GLU A 5 1.79 -3.50 -9.49
C GLU A 5 0.79 -2.35 -9.61
N ILE A 6 0.77 -1.42 -8.66
CA ILE A 6 -0.09 -0.23 -8.69
C ILE A 6 0.65 0.89 -9.43
N LYS A 7 0.57 0.88 -10.76
CA LYS A 7 1.14 1.94 -11.61
C LYS A 7 0.27 3.20 -11.62
N ASN A 8 -1.05 3.03 -11.47
CA ASN A 8 -2.02 4.12 -11.41
C ASN A 8 -2.97 3.93 -10.23
N LYS A 9 -3.54 5.02 -9.74
CA LYS A 9 -4.60 5.01 -8.71
C LYS A 9 -5.77 4.07 -9.05
N LYS A 10 -6.16 4.00 -10.33
CA LYS A 10 -7.23 3.10 -10.81
C LYS A 10 -6.94 1.60 -10.64
N ASP A 11 -5.67 1.23 -10.45
CA ASP A 11 -5.25 -0.16 -10.28
C ASP A 11 -5.39 -0.60 -8.81
N CYS A 12 -5.68 0.33 -7.89
CA CYS A 12 -5.94 0.06 -6.49
C CYS A 12 -7.44 0.14 -6.20
N THR A 13 -7.99 -0.88 -5.54
CA THR A 13 -9.39 -0.91 -5.11
C THR A 13 -9.59 -0.55 -3.64
N GLY A 14 -8.51 -0.21 -2.92
CA GLY A 14 -8.59 0.15 -1.51
C GLY A 14 -8.99 -1.01 -0.59
N CYS A 15 -8.64 -2.26 -0.92
CA CYS A 15 -9.05 -3.45 -0.16
C CYS A 15 -8.25 -3.71 1.13
N HIS A 16 -7.23 -2.90 1.43
CA HIS A 16 -6.34 -3.04 2.60
C HIS A 16 -5.53 -4.36 2.68
N ALA A 17 -5.54 -5.21 1.65
CA ALA A 17 -4.82 -6.50 1.66
C ALA A 17 -3.31 -6.33 1.88
N CYS A 18 -2.72 -5.33 1.21
CA CYS A 18 -1.30 -5.02 1.30
C CYS A 18 -0.85 -4.55 2.69
N SER A 19 -1.65 -3.73 3.38
CA SER A 19 -1.37 -3.32 4.75
C SER A 19 -1.49 -4.49 5.71
N THR A 20 -2.43 -5.41 5.47
CA THR A 20 -2.66 -6.57 6.33
C THR A 20 -1.56 -7.63 6.21
N ILE A 21 -1.07 -7.90 4.98
CA ILE A 21 0.01 -8.90 4.77
C ILE A 21 1.40 -8.36 5.16
N CYS A 22 1.55 -7.05 5.34
CA CYS A 22 2.82 -6.44 5.65
C CYS A 22 3.25 -6.74 7.09
N LEU A 23 4.17 -7.69 7.26
CA LEU A 23 4.73 -8.09 8.57
C LEU A 23 5.42 -6.95 9.34
N GLN A 24 5.96 -5.95 8.64
CA GLN A 24 6.62 -4.79 9.25
C GLN A 24 5.64 -3.65 9.58
N ASN A 25 4.36 -3.81 9.23
CA ASN A 25 3.35 -2.76 9.31
C ASN A 25 3.85 -1.42 8.73
N CYS A 26 4.64 -1.48 7.65
CA CYS A 26 5.21 -0.29 7.01
C CYS A 26 4.26 0.35 5.99
N ILE A 27 3.06 -0.22 5.80
CA ILE A 27 2.05 0.28 4.87
C ILE A 27 0.87 0.82 5.68
N SER A 28 0.58 2.11 5.51
CA SER A 28 -0.63 2.77 6.02
C SER A 28 -1.60 3.00 4.87
N MET A 29 -2.87 3.20 5.16
CA MET A 29 -3.87 3.54 4.15
C MET A 29 -4.28 4.99 4.39
N ASP A 30 -4.11 5.85 3.38
CA ASP A 30 -4.49 7.26 3.41
C ASP A 30 -5.66 7.49 2.46
N ILE A 31 -6.55 8.41 2.84
CA ILE A 31 -7.68 8.85 2.02
C ILE A 31 -7.22 10.00 1.12
N ASP A 32 -7.61 9.99 -0.14
CA ASP A 32 -7.43 11.14 -1.02
C ASP A 32 -8.63 12.11 -1.00
N ASN A 33 -8.53 13.21 -1.76
CA ASN A 33 -9.57 14.26 -1.74
C ASN A 33 -10.96 13.79 -2.22
N GLU A 34 -11.03 12.65 -2.91
CA GLU A 34 -12.27 12.07 -3.41
C GLU A 34 -12.85 11.02 -2.45
N GLY A 35 -12.14 10.69 -1.37
CA GLY A 35 -12.57 9.70 -0.38
C GLY A 35 -12.06 8.29 -0.66
N PHE A 36 -11.17 8.09 -1.63
CA PHE A 36 -10.63 6.77 -1.96
C PHE A 36 -9.40 6.43 -1.13
N TRP A 37 -9.32 5.17 -0.70
CA TRP A 37 -8.22 4.65 0.11
C TRP A 37 -7.06 4.18 -0.74
N TYR A 38 -5.86 4.68 -0.43
CA TYR A 38 -4.62 4.30 -1.10
C TYR A 38 -3.53 3.91 -0.10
N PRO A 39 -2.72 2.89 -0.44
CA PRO A 39 -1.59 2.50 0.37
C PRO A 39 -0.48 3.55 0.31
N LYS A 40 0.12 3.82 1.46
CA LYS A 40 1.27 4.67 1.65
C LYS A 40 2.35 3.88 2.36
N VAL A 41 3.47 3.67 1.68
CA VAL A 41 4.57 2.86 2.17
C VAL A 41 5.59 3.76 2.88
N ASN A 42 5.92 3.42 4.12
CA ASN A 42 7.08 3.94 4.81
C ASN A 42 8.31 3.10 4.42
N TYR A 43 9.13 3.64 3.52
CA TYR A 43 10.29 2.94 3.01
C TYR A 43 11.42 2.78 4.02
N ASP A 44 11.51 3.64 5.05
CA ASP A 44 12.52 3.52 6.11
C ASP A 44 12.31 2.26 6.96
N LYS A 45 11.05 1.79 7.06
CA LYS A 45 10.69 0.54 7.74
C LYS A 45 10.55 -0.66 6.80
N CYS A 46 10.56 -0.44 5.49
CA CYS A 46 10.34 -1.49 4.51
C CYS A 46 11.62 -2.34 4.33
N ILE A 47 11.51 -3.63 4.61
CA ILE A 47 12.63 -4.58 4.40
C ILE A 47 12.63 -5.22 2.99
N ASN A 48 11.76 -4.74 2.09
CA ASN A 48 11.60 -5.27 0.72
C ASN A 48 11.33 -6.78 0.66
N CYS A 49 10.48 -7.30 1.55
CA CYS A 49 10.16 -8.74 1.61
C CYS A 49 9.32 -9.25 0.41
N GLY A 50 8.67 -8.35 -0.33
CA GLY A 50 7.89 -8.70 -1.53
C GLY A 50 6.53 -9.36 -1.29
N SER A 51 6.07 -9.47 -0.04
CA SER A 51 4.80 -10.14 0.33
C SER A 51 3.54 -9.33 -0.02
N CYS A 52 3.67 -8.03 -0.28
CA CYS A 52 2.60 -7.10 -0.61
C CYS A 52 2.56 -6.72 -2.08
#